data_AF-A0A523EKE1-F1
#
_entry.id   AF-A0A523EKE1-F1
#
_cell.length_a   1.000
_cell.length_b   1.000
_cell.length_c   1.000
_cell.angle_alpha   90.00
_cell.angle_beta   90.00
_cell.angle_gamma   90.00
#
_symmetry.space_group_name_H-M   'P 1'
#
loop_
_entity.id
_entity.type
_entity.pdbx_description
1 polymer ?
#
loop_
_entity_poly.entity_id
_entity_poly.type
_entity_poly.pdbx_seq_one_letter_code
_entity_poly.pdbx_strand_id
1 'polypeptide(L)'
;MKSKFTVQDTQYEVVLEKKERGEGDKFNPYGATVSGQPSGNVSGTCRITDDALRLAEERTRSEGASSGELLARACGKSLASELVIRKLEPDFSFVVDHRWLD
;
A
#
# COMPACT_ATOMS: atom_id res chain seq x y z
N MET A 1 -8.46 3.29 -3.87
CA MET A 1 -8.60 2.70 -2.51
C MET A 1 -7.71 3.47 -1.55
N LYS A 2 -8.04 3.61 -0.26
CA LYS A 2 -7.24 4.42 0.67
C LYS A 2 -7.16 3.82 2.06
N SER A 3 -6.09 4.13 2.78
CA SER A 3 -5.91 3.76 4.20
C SER A 3 -5.16 4.85 4.96
N LYS A 4 -5.54 5.06 6.22
CA LYS A 4 -4.81 5.92 7.15
C LYS A 4 -3.96 5.09 8.08
N PHE A 5 -2.83 5.62 8.50
CA PHE A 5 -1.93 5.02 9.48
C PHE A 5 -1.14 6.09 10.22
N THR A 6 -0.56 5.75 11.36
CA THR A 6 0.17 6.71 12.21
C THR A 6 1.58 6.23 12.45
N VAL A 7 2.56 7.13 12.32
CA VAL A 7 3.97 6.89 12.62
C VAL A 7 4.47 8.07 13.45
N GLN A 8 5.03 7.82 14.64
CA GLN A 8 5.62 8.85 15.52
C GLN A 8 4.72 10.11 15.65
N ASP A 9 3.46 9.89 16.05
CA ASP A 9 2.43 10.93 16.23
C ASP A 9 1.99 11.69 14.96
N THR A 10 2.50 11.32 13.78
CA THR A 10 2.08 11.88 12.50
C THR A 10 1.10 10.95 11.81
N GLN A 11 -0.07 11.48 11.41
CA GLN A 11 -1.06 10.74 10.62
C GLN A 11 -0.73 10.85 9.14
N TYR A 12 -0.62 9.69 8.48
CA TYR A 12 -0.43 9.54 7.05
C TYR A 12 -1.68 8.96 6.41
N GLU A 13 -1.89 9.25 5.13
CA GLU A 13 -2.87 8.57 4.29
C GLU A 13 -2.18 8.08 3.03
N VAL A 14 -2.38 6.80 2.69
CA VAL A 14 -2.02 6.24 1.39
C VAL A 14 -3.26 6.07 0.55
N VAL A 15 -3.21 6.56 -0.69
CA VAL A 15 -4.20 6.33 -1.72
C VAL A 15 -3.55 5.47 -2.80
N LEU A 16 -4.17 4.32 -3.10
CA LEU A 16 -3.75 3.46 -4.19
C LEU A 16 -4.72 3.58 -5.37
N GLU A 17 -4.13 3.65 -6.56
CA GLU A 17 -4.79 3.63 -7.85
C GLU A 17 -4.29 2.41 -8.63
N LYS A 18 -5.22 1.57 -9.10
CA LYS A 18 -4.87 0.37 -9.85
C LYS A 18 -4.26 0.78 -11.19
N LYS A 19 -3.11 0.20 -11.54
CA LYS A 19 -2.50 0.35 -12.86
C LYS A 19 -2.69 -0.93 -13.66
N GLU A 20 -2.64 -0.81 -14.98
CA GLU A 20 -2.61 -1.98 -15.85
C GLU A 20 -1.32 -2.76 -15.64
N ARG A 21 -1.47 -4.09 -15.54
CA ARG A 21 -0.33 -5.01 -15.46
C ARG A 21 0.14 -5.28 -16.88
N GLY A 22 1.41 -5.02 -17.16
CA GLY A 22 2.04 -5.31 -18.45
C GLY A 22 2.30 -6.80 -18.62
N GLU A 23 2.49 -7.22 -19.88
CA GLU A 23 2.93 -8.57 -20.19
C GLU A 23 4.32 -8.83 -19.57
N GLY A 24 4.44 -9.91 -18.79
CA GLY A 24 5.69 -10.27 -18.11
C GLY A 24 5.89 -9.64 -16.71
N ASP A 25 4.97 -8.80 -16.24
CA ASP A 25 5.06 -8.23 -14.90
C ASP A 25 4.88 -9.30 -13.82
N LYS A 26 5.85 -9.36 -12.90
CA LYS A 26 5.83 -10.28 -11.74
C LYS A 26 4.90 -9.84 -10.61
N PHE A 27 4.44 -8.58 -10.64
CA PHE A 27 3.62 -7.97 -9.60
C PHE A 27 2.46 -7.20 -10.24
N ASN A 28 1.46 -6.91 -9.43
CA ASN A 28 0.33 -6.07 -9.82
C ASN A 28 0.65 -4.62 -9.41
N PRO A 29 0.83 -3.71 -10.39
CA PRO A 29 1.24 -2.35 -10.09
C PRO A 29 0.07 -1.49 -9.61
N TYR A 30 0.34 -0.68 -8.60
CA TYR A 30 -0.55 0.37 -8.14
C TYR A 30 0.21 1.69 -8.04
N GLY A 31 -0.36 2.76 -8.58
CA GLY A 31 0.05 4.11 -8.20
C GLY A 31 -0.24 4.32 -6.72
N ALA A 32 0.70 4.91 -5.99
CA ALA A 32 0.54 5.18 -4.57
C ALA A 32 0.84 6.66 -4.30
N THR A 33 -0.09 7.37 -3.69
CA THR A 33 0.13 8.73 -3.19
C THR A 33 0.06 8.71 -1.68
N VAL A 34 1.07 9.25 -1.02
CA VAL A 34 1.18 9.33 0.43
C VAL A 34 1.12 10.80 0.85
N SER A 35 0.17 11.14 1.72
CA SER A 35 0.03 12.45 2.33
C SER A 35 0.36 12.39 3.83
N GLY A 36 0.51 13.56 4.46
CA GLY A 36 0.88 13.68 5.88
C GLY A 36 2.37 13.96 6.12
N GLN A 37 3.19 14.09 5.07
CA GLN A 37 4.58 14.49 5.23
C GLN A 37 4.74 16.01 5.37
N PRO A 38 5.74 16.50 6.11
CA PRO A 38 6.03 17.94 6.20
C PRO A 38 6.34 18.59 4.84
N SER A 39 6.92 17.83 3.91
CA SER A 39 7.29 18.26 2.55
C SER A 39 6.13 18.22 1.55
N GLY A 40 4.92 17.84 1.97
CA GLY A 40 3.76 17.67 1.11
C GLY A 40 3.56 16.22 0.64
N ASN A 41 2.64 16.05 -0.31
CA ASN A 41 2.29 14.72 -0.82
C ASN A 41 3.41 14.19 -1.72
N VAL A 42 3.72 12.90 -1.58
CA VAL A 42 4.68 12.19 -2.44
C VAL A 42 3.99 11.04 -3.15
N SER A 43 4.40 10.78 -4.40
CA SER A 43 3.83 9.71 -5.23
C SER A 43 4.89 8.70 -5.62
N GLY A 44 4.47 7.45 -5.78
CA GLY A 44 5.33 6.32 -6.11
C GLY A 44 4.50 5.12 -6.58
N THR A 45 5.05 3.91 -6.42
CA THR A 45 4.42 2.66 -6.88
C THR A 45 4.40 1.60 -5.78
N CYS A 46 3.20 1.10 -5.41
CA CYS A 46 3.02 -0.12 -4.60
C CYS A 46 2.91 -1.31 -5.56
N ARG A 47 3.78 -2.32 -5.42
CA ARG A 47 3.75 -3.55 -6.23
C ARG A 47 3.20 -4.68 -5.39
N ILE A 48 2.07 -5.25 -5.79
CA ILE A 48 1.35 -6.25 -4.98
C ILE A 48 1.58 -7.64 -5.56
N THR A 49 1.99 -8.60 -4.74
CA THR A 49 2.13 -10.00 -5.19
C THR A 49 0.78 -10.63 -5.50
N ASP A 50 0.76 -11.64 -6.36
CA ASP A 50 -0.46 -12.40 -6.66
C ASP A 50 -1.03 -13.07 -5.39
N ASP A 51 -0.17 -13.55 -4.48
CA ASP A 51 -0.61 -14.10 -3.19
C ASP A 51 -1.30 -13.08 -2.28
N ALA A 52 -0.80 -11.84 -2.26
CA ALA A 52 -1.42 -10.77 -1.48
C ALA A 52 -2.81 -10.43 -2.04
N LEU A 53 -2.96 -10.40 -3.37
CA LEU A 53 -4.27 -10.20 -3.99
C LEU A 53 -5.24 -11.33 -3.65
N ARG A 54 -4.81 -12.57 -3.83
CA ARG A 54 -5.62 -13.76 -3.53
C ARG A 54 -6.06 -13.76 -2.06
N LEU A 55 -5.14 -13.51 -1.13
CA LEU A 55 -5.46 -13.49 0.30
C LEU A 55 -6.41 -12.33 0.65
N ALA A 56 -6.21 -11.15 0.06
CA ALA A 56 -7.13 -10.03 0.26
C ALA A 56 -8.55 -10.35 -0.25
N GLU A 57 -8.67 -11.04 -1.39
CA GLU A 57 -9.96 -11.51 -1.92
C GLU A 57 -10.63 -12.53 -1.00
N GLU A 58 -9.87 -13.50 -0.49
CA GLU A 58 -10.34 -14.52 0.44
C GLU A 58 -10.87 -13.91 1.75
N ARG A 59 -10.18 -12.90 2.28
CA ARG A 59 -10.51 -12.24 3.56
C ARG A 59 -11.65 -11.23 3.46
N THR A 60 -12.11 -10.86 2.26
CA THR A 60 -13.19 -9.86 2.11
C THR A 60 -14.46 -10.22 2.88
N ARG A 61 -14.85 -11.50 2.87
CA ARG A 61 -16.06 -12.00 3.52
C ARG A 61 -15.93 -12.10 5.04
N SER A 62 -14.74 -12.42 5.55
CA SER A 62 -14.53 -12.57 7.00
C SER A 62 -14.34 -11.23 7.71
N GLU A 63 -13.80 -10.22 7.02
CA GLU A 63 -13.52 -8.90 7.61
C GLU A 63 -14.56 -7.83 7.33
N GLY A 64 -15.51 -8.09 6.43
CA GLY A 64 -16.48 -7.07 6.00
C GLY A 64 -15.82 -5.86 5.33
N ALA A 65 -14.65 -6.05 4.74
CA ALA A 65 -13.88 -5.03 4.02
C ALA A 65 -13.64 -5.50 2.58
N SER A 66 -13.60 -4.56 1.63
CA SER A 66 -13.25 -4.88 0.25
C SER A 66 -11.78 -5.29 0.12
N SER A 67 -11.44 -6.07 -0.90
CA SER A 67 -10.04 -6.48 -1.15
C SER A 67 -9.13 -5.26 -1.32
N GLY A 68 -9.61 -4.22 -1.99
CA GLY A 68 -8.89 -2.95 -2.13
C GLY A 68 -8.64 -2.24 -0.80
N GLU A 69 -9.56 -2.30 0.16
CA GLU A 69 -9.33 -1.75 1.51
C GLU A 69 -8.28 -2.55 2.28
N LEU A 70 -8.31 -3.88 2.18
CA LEU A 70 -7.30 -4.74 2.79
C LEU A 70 -5.91 -4.49 2.21
N LEU A 71 -5.79 -4.35 0.90
CA LEU A 71 -4.54 -3.99 0.23
C LEU A 71 -4.06 -2.59 0.60
N ALA A 72 -4.96 -1.62 0.70
CA ALA A 72 -4.60 -0.27 1.14
C ALA A 72 -4.07 -0.28 2.59
N ARG A 73 -4.69 -1.05 3.48
CA ARG A 73 -4.19 -1.26 4.85
C ARG A 73 -2.83 -1.93 4.86
N ALA A 74 -2.62 -2.96 4.04
CA ALA A 74 -1.35 -3.66 3.90
C ALA A 74 -0.23 -2.74 3.36
N CYS A 75 -0.48 -1.98 2.28
CA CYS A 75 0.48 -0.97 1.81
C CYS A 75 0.74 0.09 2.91
N GLY A 76 -0.28 0.48 3.69
CA GLY A 76 -0.12 1.40 4.84
C GLY A 76 0.76 0.84 5.95
N LYS A 77 0.57 -0.42 6.36
CA LYS A 77 1.43 -1.11 7.35
C LYS A 77 2.88 -1.20 6.85
N SER A 78 3.07 -1.57 5.58
CA SER A 78 4.40 -1.63 4.96
C SER A 78 5.08 -0.26 4.97
N LEU A 79 4.39 0.79 4.51
CA LEU A 79 4.90 2.16 4.53
C LEU A 79 5.20 2.67 5.94
N ALA A 80 4.38 2.31 6.93
CA ALA A 80 4.63 2.69 8.32
C ALA A 80 5.99 2.16 8.79
N SER A 81 6.34 0.91 8.46
CA SER A 81 7.63 0.33 8.82
C SER A 81 8.82 1.04 8.16
N GLU A 82 8.66 1.48 6.90
CA GLU A 82 9.68 2.25 6.19
C GLU A 82 9.86 3.66 6.78
N LEU A 83 8.76 4.33 7.11
CA LEU A 83 8.74 5.69 7.63
C LEU A 83 9.34 5.83 9.04
N VAL A 84 9.39 4.74 9.80
CA VAL A 84 10.13 4.70 11.09
C VAL A 84 11.65 4.84 10.87
N ILE A 85 12.15 4.37 9.72
CA ILE A 85 13.59 4.25 9.46
C ILE A 85 14.09 5.40 8.57
N ARG A 86 13.27 5.85 7.61
CA ARG A 86 13.65 6.86 6.62
C ARG A 86 12.47 7.70 6.17
N LYS A 87 12.76 8.89 5.67
CA LYS A 87 11.77 9.71 4.96
C LYS A 87 11.41 9.05 3.63
N LEU A 88 10.15 9.16 3.21
CA LEU A 88 9.71 8.70 1.90
C LEU A 88 10.06 9.77 0.87
N GLU A 89 10.74 9.38 -0.19
CA GLU A 89 11.09 10.28 -1.29
C GLU A 89 10.08 10.16 -2.45
N PRO A 90 9.95 11.17 -3.33
CA PRO A 90 9.23 11.02 -4.58
C PRO A 90 9.73 9.82 -5.40
N ASP A 91 8.84 9.24 -6.21
CA ASP A 91 9.12 8.05 -7.03
C ASP A 91 9.53 6.80 -6.23
N PHE A 92 9.13 6.75 -4.95
CA PHE A 92 9.34 5.56 -4.13
C PHE A 92 8.73 4.31 -4.78
N SER A 93 9.30 3.15 -4.47
CA SER A 93 8.70 1.88 -4.85
C SER A 93 8.92 0.82 -3.79
N PHE A 94 7.84 0.11 -3.46
CA PHE A 94 7.88 -0.99 -2.51
C PHE A 94 7.00 -2.15 -2.96
N VAL A 95 7.25 -3.32 -2.36
CA VAL A 95 6.51 -4.55 -2.64
C VAL A 95 5.68 -4.91 -1.41
N VAL A 96 4.41 -5.22 -1.62
CA VAL A 96 3.51 -5.77 -0.61
C VAL A 96 3.24 -7.22 -0.96
N ASP A 97 3.64 -8.10 -0.05
CA ASP A 97 3.30 -9.52 -0.08
C ASP A 97 2.22 -9.87 0.96
N HIS A 98 1.80 -11.13 0.96
CA HIS A 98 0.69 -11.64 1.77
C HIS A 98 0.90 -11.46 3.27
N ARG A 99 2.14 -11.35 3.76
CA ARG A 99 2.44 -11.21 5.21
C ARG A 99 1.94 -9.90 5.81
N TRP A 100 1.72 -8.88 4.98
CA TRP A 100 1.13 -7.61 5.44
C TRP A 100 -0.39 -7.69 5.63
N LEU A 101 -1.02 -8.73 5.10
CA LEU A 101 -2.43 -9.02 5.20
C LEU A 101 -2.77 -9.99 6.33
N ASP A 102 -1.78 -10.49 7.08
CA ASP A 102 -2.02 -11.27 8.30
C ASP A 102 -2.63 -10.39 9.41
#